data_AF-A0A0N4XKA2-F1
#
_entry.id   AF-A0A0N4XKA2-F1
#
_cell.length_a   1.000
_cell.length_b   1.000
_cell.length_c   1.000
_cell.angle_alpha   90.00
_cell.angle_beta   90.00
_cell.angle_gamma   90.00
#
_symmetry.space_group_name_H-M   'P 1'
#
loop_
_entity.id
_entity.type
_entity.pdbx_description
1 polymer ?
#
loop_
_entity_poly.entity_id
_entity_poly.type
_entity_poly.pdbx_seq_one_letter_code
_entity_poly.pdbx_strand_id
1 'polypeptide(L)'
;MTALRGGKDVHKPAEGVCATICPEGLEEDPNNKRRCRKCAGECVRKCPGNITVDSMSKAMQLKHCSVIEGYVEVEMRVGMSTVAASQLTEVFGKITTIDGYFVVRLSPSFVNLHMFRSLTRITGRSLYRDKYAMSIFENSNLQKLFPPDNRLIIDTGSVQFQNNRMLCYSRIKELMMKLGREHELAEEDQSLSYYSNGDKAICEDSSFNLTVVESAVSQTAFTLRWPALNTSDIDHRKFLGYDILYKEVEWEDPNLSIDDDRSSCQDTDSWYYHFEG
;
A
#
# COMPACT_ATOMS: atom_id res chain seq x y z
N MET A 1 18.38 2.49 -25.12
CA MET A 1 19.29 2.50 -23.96
C MET A 1 19.85 3.90 -23.84
N THR A 2 19.26 4.74 -22.99
CA THR A 2 19.73 6.12 -22.81
C THR A 2 20.07 6.26 -21.34
N ALA A 3 21.37 6.32 -21.05
CA ALA A 3 21.90 6.40 -19.70
C ALA A 3 21.40 7.69 -19.01
N LEU A 4 20.90 7.53 -17.79
CA LEU A 4 20.52 8.60 -16.87
C LEU A 4 21.76 9.46 -16.56
N ARG A 5 21.95 10.58 -17.25
CA ARG A 5 23.07 11.52 -17.01
C ARG A 5 22.62 12.65 -16.10
N GLY A 6 23.11 12.63 -14.86
CA GLY A 6 22.88 13.70 -13.87
C GLY A 6 24.01 13.90 -12.84
N GLY A 7 25.12 13.16 -12.94
CA GLY A 7 26.31 13.34 -12.09
C GLY A 7 27.56 12.87 -12.82
N LYS A 8 28.75 13.35 -12.43
CA LYS A 8 30.01 12.79 -12.96
C LYS A 8 30.10 11.33 -12.51
N ASP A 9 29.94 10.40 -13.44
CA ASP A 9 30.02 8.96 -13.18
C ASP A 9 31.37 8.60 -12.54
N VAL A 10 31.35 8.27 -11.24
CA VAL A 10 32.55 7.89 -10.49
C VAL A 10 32.81 6.41 -10.71
N HIS A 11 33.74 6.12 -11.64
CA HIS A 11 34.18 4.78 -11.94
C HIS A 11 35.11 4.24 -10.85
N LYS A 12 34.99 2.95 -10.59
CA LYS A 12 35.70 2.20 -9.53
C LYS A 12 36.28 0.92 -10.15
N PRO A 13 37.60 0.67 -10.05
CA PRO A 13 38.19 -0.59 -10.49
C PRO A 13 38.01 -1.66 -9.41
N ALA A 14 37.50 -2.83 -9.79
CA ALA A 14 37.39 -4.01 -8.93
C ALA A 14 37.40 -5.28 -9.79
N GLU A 15 38.15 -6.30 -9.38
CA GLU A 15 38.18 -7.63 -10.03
C GLU A 15 38.45 -7.58 -11.55
N GLY A 16 39.31 -6.65 -11.99
CA GLY A 16 39.64 -6.47 -13.41
C GLY A 16 38.58 -5.72 -14.23
N VAL A 17 37.48 -5.28 -13.60
CA VAL A 17 36.41 -4.49 -14.24
C VAL A 17 36.42 -3.05 -13.71
N CYS A 18 36.21 -2.09 -14.59
CA CYS A 18 36.02 -0.68 -14.22
C CYS A 18 34.55 -0.31 -14.45
N ALA A 19 33.80 -0.11 -13.36
CA ALA A 19 32.37 0.15 -13.41
C ALA A 19 31.97 1.26 -12.41
N THR A 20 30.78 1.84 -12.57
CA THR A 20 30.25 2.86 -11.64
C THR A 20 29.72 2.24 -10.33
N ILE A 21 29.35 0.96 -10.39
CA ILE A 21 28.82 0.16 -9.29
C ILE A 21 29.79 -0.97 -8.98
N CYS A 22 30.03 -1.24 -7.70
CA CYS A 22 30.86 -2.36 -7.28
C CYS A 22 30.22 -3.71 -7.63
N PRO A 23 31.02 -4.72 -8.01
CA PRO A 23 30.53 -6.07 -8.29
C PRO A 23 30.00 -6.75 -7.03
N GLU A 24 29.36 -7.91 -7.21
CA GLU A 24 28.76 -8.68 -6.12
C GLU A 24 29.79 -9.06 -5.04
N GLY A 25 29.42 -8.96 -3.77
CA GLY A 25 30.33 -9.19 -2.63
C GLY A 25 31.23 -8.00 -2.26
N LEU A 26 31.18 -6.91 -3.04
CA LEU A 26 31.85 -5.65 -2.74
C LEU A 26 30.87 -4.48 -2.60
N GLU A 27 31.24 -3.49 -1.80
CA GLU A 27 30.49 -2.23 -1.62
C GLU A 27 31.41 -1.02 -1.80
N GLU A 28 30.81 0.15 -2.07
CA GLU A 28 31.56 1.41 -2.16
C GLU A 28 32.19 1.75 -0.80
N ASP A 29 33.48 2.09 -0.81
CA ASP A 29 34.17 2.51 0.41
C ASP A 29 33.59 3.86 0.90
N PRO A 30 33.04 3.93 2.14
CA PRO A 30 32.45 5.16 2.68
C PRO A 30 33.42 6.34 2.70
N ASN A 31 34.72 6.08 2.82
CA ASN A 31 35.76 7.10 2.89
C ASN A 31 36.36 7.43 1.51
N ASN A 32 36.12 6.59 0.49
CA ASN A 32 36.66 6.78 -0.85
C ASN A 32 35.74 6.23 -1.94
N LYS A 33 34.95 7.11 -2.55
CA LYS A 33 34.01 6.78 -3.64
C LYS A 33 34.64 6.18 -4.90
N ARG A 34 35.96 6.10 -5.02
CA ARG A 34 36.67 5.44 -6.14
C ARG A 34 37.13 4.02 -5.83
N ARG A 35 36.88 3.52 -4.62
CA ARG A 35 37.33 2.19 -4.17
C ARG A 35 36.13 1.33 -3.80
N CYS A 36 36.20 0.05 -4.18
CA CYS A 36 35.31 -0.98 -3.67
C CYS A 36 36.03 -1.74 -2.53
N ARG A 37 35.29 -2.06 -1.47
CA ARG A 37 35.79 -2.87 -0.34
C ARG A 37 34.92 -4.10 -0.16
N LYS A 38 35.46 -5.15 0.46
CA LYS A 38 34.66 -6.33 0.85
C LYS A 38 33.61 -5.92 1.87
N CYS A 39 32.40 -6.42 1.69
CA CYS A 39 31.31 -6.18 2.62
C CYS A 39 31.59 -6.90 3.94
N ALA A 40 31.32 -6.22 5.06
CA ALA A 40 31.41 -6.85 6.39
C ALA A 40 30.18 -7.70 6.72
N GLY A 41 29.07 -7.49 6.00
CA GLY A 41 27.80 -8.21 6.09
C GLY A 41 27.07 -8.15 4.75
N GLU A 42 25.75 -7.93 4.74
CA GLU A 42 25.03 -7.69 3.49
C GLU A 42 25.54 -6.41 2.82
N CYS A 43 25.94 -6.52 1.55
CA CYS A 43 26.53 -5.42 0.79
C CYS A 43 25.54 -4.28 0.57
N VAL A 44 25.97 -3.06 0.86
CA VAL A 44 25.19 -1.87 0.51
C VAL A 44 25.48 -1.47 -0.93
N ARG A 45 24.49 -1.65 -1.80
CA ARG A 45 24.58 -1.20 -3.19
C ARG A 45 23.82 0.11 -3.38
N LYS A 46 24.55 1.16 -3.76
CA LYS A 46 23.96 2.44 -4.17
C LYS A 46 23.65 2.41 -5.66
N CYS A 47 22.46 2.85 -6.03
CA CYS A 47 22.00 2.92 -7.41
C CYS A 47 21.50 4.31 -7.73
N PRO A 48 21.72 4.80 -8.97
CA PRO A 48 21.09 6.04 -9.44
C PRO A 48 19.57 5.94 -9.32
N GLY A 49 18.94 6.97 -8.75
CA GLY A 49 17.50 7.09 -8.67
C GLY A 49 16.91 7.89 -9.84
N ASN A 50 15.85 8.63 -9.54
CA ASN A 50 15.06 9.42 -10.49
C ASN A 50 14.41 8.54 -11.56
N ILE A 51 13.76 7.48 -11.09
CA ILE A 51 13.15 6.45 -11.93
C ILE A 51 11.65 6.37 -11.67
N THR A 52 10.88 6.28 -12.76
CA THR A 52 9.47 5.89 -12.73
C THR A 52 9.35 4.46 -13.25
N VAL A 53 9.03 3.53 -12.34
CA VAL A 53 8.87 2.11 -12.58
C VAL A 53 7.43 1.82 -13.01
N ASP A 54 7.23 1.61 -14.30
CA ASP A 54 5.94 1.28 -14.93
C ASP A 54 5.92 -0.12 -15.57
N SER A 55 7.03 -0.85 -15.44
CA SER A 55 7.25 -2.14 -16.09
C SER A 55 8.28 -2.97 -15.32
N MET A 56 8.20 -4.30 -15.48
CA MET A 56 9.17 -5.21 -14.86
C MET A 56 10.61 -4.95 -15.32
N SER A 57 10.80 -4.55 -16.59
CA SER A 57 12.13 -4.20 -17.10
C SER A 57 12.76 -3.01 -16.36
N LYS A 58 11.97 -1.98 -16.03
CA LYS A 58 12.44 -0.85 -15.21
C LYS A 58 12.63 -1.26 -13.76
N ALA A 59 11.74 -2.07 -13.20
CA ALA A 59 11.89 -2.60 -11.85
C ALA A 59 13.24 -3.34 -11.70
N MET A 60 13.58 -4.21 -12.64
CA MET A 60 14.82 -4.99 -12.63
C MET A 60 16.10 -4.13 -12.63
N GLN A 61 16.05 -2.85 -13.02
CA GLN A 61 17.17 -1.93 -12.87
C GLN A 61 17.50 -1.62 -11.41
N LEU A 62 16.52 -1.77 -10.52
CA LEU A 62 16.65 -1.59 -9.07
C LEU A 62 16.99 -2.90 -8.35
N LYS A 63 17.14 -4.01 -9.08
CA LYS A 63 17.49 -5.30 -8.48
C LYS A 63 18.84 -5.20 -7.76
N HIS A 64 18.87 -5.73 -6.53
CA HIS A 64 20.02 -5.68 -5.61
C HIS A 64 20.38 -4.28 -5.06
N CYS A 65 19.62 -3.23 -5.38
CA CYS A 65 19.88 -1.90 -4.81
C CYS A 65 19.43 -1.82 -3.35
N SER A 66 20.30 -1.30 -2.49
CA SER A 66 20.01 -1.05 -1.08
C SER A 66 19.69 0.42 -0.81
N VAL A 67 20.32 1.32 -1.56
CA VAL A 67 20.16 2.77 -1.44
C VAL A 67 19.90 3.36 -2.81
N ILE A 68 18.87 4.18 -2.93
CA ILE A 68 18.54 4.88 -4.16
C ILE A 68 18.96 6.35 -4.05
N GLU A 69 19.92 6.76 -4.88
CA GLU A 69 20.41 8.14 -4.98
C GLU A 69 19.47 8.96 -5.89
N GLY A 70 18.32 9.35 -5.35
CA GLY A 70 17.27 10.08 -6.06
C GLY A 70 15.88 9.64 -5.61
N TYR A 71 14.86 9.94 -6.41
CA TYR A 71 13.48 9.51 -6.13
C TYR A 71 13.14 8.17 -6.81
N VAL A 72 12.09 7.51 -6.30
CA VAL A 72 11.45 6.35 -6.95
C VAL A 72 9.96 6.62 -7.06
N GLU A 73 9.43 6.52 -8.27
CA GLU A 73 7.99 6.45 -8.52
C GLU A 73 7.61 5.08 -9.05
N VAL A 74 6.47 4.55 -8.62
CA VAL A 74 5.92 3.29 -9.11
C VAL A 74 4.55 3.52 -9.71
N GLU A 75 4.36 3.08 -10.94
CA GLU A 75 3.15 3.27 -11.74
C GLU A 75 2.81 2.00 -12.55
N MET A 76 2.44 0.92 -11.86
CA MET A 76 2.20 -0.39 -12.47
C MET A 76 0.73 -0.55 -12.89
N ARG A 77 0.39 0.04 -14.05
CA ARG A 77 -1.00 0.07 -14.58
C ARG A 77 -1.55 -1.30 -14.99
N VAL A 78 -0.69 -2.23 -15.38
CA VAL A 78 -1.10 -3.57 -15.85
C VAL A 78 -1.22 -4.52 -14.66
N GLY A 79 -2.27 -5.34 -14.67
CA GLY A 79 -2.49 -6.41 -13.70
C GLY A 79 -1.23 -7.28 -13.56
N MET A 80 -0.79 -7.48 -12.32
CA MET A 80 0.42 -8.24 -12.02
C MET A 80 0.02 -9.69 -11.76
N SER A 81 0.61 -10.64 -12.51
CA SER A 81 0.47 -12.06 -12.18
C SER A 81 1.16 -12.35 -10.84
N THR A 82 0.81 -13.47 -10.20
CA THR A 82 1.46 -13.91 -8.94
C THR A 82 2.98 -14.03 -9.09
N VAL A 83 3.46 -14.48 -10.26
CA VAL A 83 4.88 -14.54 -10.62
C VAL A 83 5.54 -13.15 -10.63
N ALA A 84 4.83 -12.14 -11.13
CA ALA A 84 5.38 -10.78 -11.16
C ALA A 84 5.39 -10.14 -9.76
N ALA A 85 4.48 -10.52 -8.85
CA ALA A 85 4.48 -10.06 -7.46
C ALA A 85 5.71 -10.54 -6.67
N SER A 86 6.06 -11.82 -6.81
CA SER A 86 7.25 -12.37 -6.16
C SER A 86 8.53 -11.73 -6.71
N GLN A 87 8.59 -11.50 -8.03
CA GLN A 87 9.70 -10.79 -8.66
C GLN A 87 9.85 -9.35 -8.15
N LEU A 88 8.78 -8.57 -8.07
CA LEU A 88 8.85 -7.22 -7.49
C LEU A 88 9.28 -7.24 -6.02
N THR A 89 8.85 -8.24 -5.26
CA THR A 89 9.28 -8.42 -3.86
C THR A 89 10.79 -8.70 -3.77
N GLU A 90 11.36 -9.48 -4.69
CA GLU A 90 12.80 -9.71 -4.77
C GLU A 90 13.56 -8.42 -5.15
N VAL A 91 13.02 -7.66 -6.10
CA VAL A 91 13.63 -6.43 -6.62
C VAL A 91 13.63 -5.33 -5.56
N PHE A 92 12.46 -5.00 -5.01
CA PHE A 92 12.30 -3.87 -4.09
C PHE A 92 12.64 -4.24 -2.64
N GLY A 93 12.61 -5.53 -2.29
CA GLY A 93 12.74 -6.01 -0.92
C GLY A 93 14.10 -5.77 -0.28
N LYS A 94 15.10 -5.30 -1.04
CA LYS A 94 16.42 -4.89 -0.53
C LYS A 94 16.58 -3.39 -0.36
N ILE A 95 15.67 -2.58 -0.91
CA ILE A 95 15.76 -1.12 -0.82
C ILE A 95 15.51 -0.72 0.62
N THR A 96 16.51 -0.12 1.26
CA THR A 96 16.46 0.35 2.65
C THR A 96 16.34 1.86 2.75
N THR A 97 16.92 2.60 1.81
CA THR A 97 16.94 4.07 1.82
C THR A 97 16.64 4.64 0.44
N ILE A 98 15.79 5.67 0.40
CA ILE A 98 15.54 6.51 -0.77
C ILE A 98 15.95 7.94 -0.42
N ASP A 99 16.93 8.51 -1.14
CA ASP A 99 17.44 9.85 -0.85
C ASP A 99 16.43 10.95 -1.24
N GLY A 100 15.69 10.78 -2.33
CA GLY A 100 14.66 11.72 -2.78
C GLY A 100 13.31 11.45 -2.11
N TYR A 101 12.25 11.45 -2.94
CA TYR A 101 10.90 11.09 -2.54
C TYR A 101 10.50 9.69 -3.03
N PHE A 102 9.43 9.15 -2.46
CA PHE A 102 8.83 7.87 -2.82
C PHE A 102 7.36 8.03 -3.23
N VAL A 103 7.00 7.62 -4.45
CA VAL A 103 5.63 7.67 -4.95
C VAL A 103 5.16 6.29 -5.37
N VAL A 104 3.95 5.92 -4.99
CA VAL A 104 3.23 4.76 -5.56
C VAL A 104 1.87 5.24 -6.04
N ARG A 105 1.63 5.19 -7.35
CA ARG A 105 0.40 5.68 -7.95
C ARG A 105 -0.12 4.77 -9.03
N LEU A 106 -1.43 4.82 -9.30
CA LEU A 106 -2.07 4.15 -10.44
C LEU A 106 -1.65 2.69 -10.60
N SER A 107 -1.47 1.99 -9.47
CA SER A 107 -0.98 0.60 -9.43
C SER A 107 -2.08 -0.33 -8.90
N PRO A 108 -3.15 -0.60 -9.67
CA PRO A 108 -4.31 -1.38 -9.22
C PRO A 108 -3.96 -2.83 -8.90
N SER A 109 -2.81 -3.35 -9.34
CA SER A 109 -2.36 -4.69 -9.01
C SER A 109 -1.79 -4.80 -7.59
N PHE A 110 -1.52 -3.69 -6.91
CA PHE A 110 -0.90 -3.70 -5.59
C PHE A 110 -1.96 -3.79 -4.51
N VAL A 111 -1.96 -4.91 -3.79
CA VAL A 111 -2.81 -5.12 -2.60
C VAL A 111 -2.08 -4.70 -1.32
N ASN A 112 -0.75 -4.70 -1.32
CA ASN A 112 0.07 -4.26 -0.20
C ASN A 112 1.39 -3.63 -0.64
N LEU A 113 2.08 -2.91 0.26
CA LEU A 113 3.43 -2.38 0.04
C LEU A 113 4.53 -3.26 0.67
N HIS A 114 4.27 -4.54 0.98
CA HIS A 114 5.26 -5.42 1.62
C HIS A 114 6.48 -5.73 0.74
N MET A 115 6.38 -5.53 -0.58
CA MET A 115 7.54 -5.57 -1.48
C MET A 115 8.63 -4.56 -1.09
N PHE A 116 8.27 -3.48 -0.39
CA PHE A 116 9.20 -2.50 0.20
C PHE A 116 9.52 -2.80 1.69
N ARG A 117 9.45 -4.07 2.11
CA ARG A 117 9.60 -4.48 3.53
C ARG A 117 10.82 -3.90 4.25
N SER A 118 11.92 -3.72 3.53
CA SER A 118 13.20 -3.26 4.09
C SER A 118 13.37 -1.75 4.07
N LEU A 119 12.44 -1.00 3.47
CA LEU A 119 12.52 0.46 3.38
C LEU A 119 12.34 1.06 4.78
N THR A 120 13.40 1.63 5.32
CA THR A 120 13.44 2.21 6.67
C THR A 120 13.73 3.70 6.67
N ARG A 121 14.13 4.29 5.54
CA ARG A 121 14.41 5.73 5.47
C ARG A 121 14.05 6.35 4.13
N ILE A 122 13.37 7.49 4.17
CA ILE A 122 13.21 8.41 3.04
C ILE A 122 13.76 9.76 3.48
N THR A 123 14.81 10.26 2.81
CA THR A 123 15.48 11.48 3.30
C THR A 123 14.80 12.77 2.83
N GLY A 124 14.09 12.76 1.71
CA GLY A 124 13.37 13.93 1.21
C GLY A 124 14.27 15.04 0.66
N ARG A 125 15.49 14.73 0.22
CA ARG A 125 16.39 15.74 -0.40
C ARG A 125 15.80 16.38 -1.65
N SER A 126 14.89 15.67 -2.30
CA SER A 126 13.95 16.20 -3.29
C SER A 126 12.54 15.77 -2.89
N LEU A 127 11.55 16.61 -3.22
CA LEU A 127 10.16 16.42 -2.83
C LEU A 127 9.26 16.32 -4.06
N TYR A 128 8.29 15.42 -4.00
CA TYR A 128 7.22 15.35 -4.99
C TYR A 128 6.34 16.59 -4.87
N ARG A 129 6.18 17.32 -5.99
CA ARG A 129 5.47 18.61 -6.05
C ARG A 129 5.98 19.61 -5.00
N ASP A 130 7.28 19.60 -4.74
CA ASP A 130 7.95 20.50 -3.79
C ASP A 130 7.42 20.43 -2.35
N LYS A 131 6.64 19.40 -1.99
CA LYS A 131 6.02 19.24 -0.66
C LYS A 131 6.21 17.84 -0.07
N TYR A 132 5.99 16.78 -0.84
CA TYR A 132 5.84 15.44 -0.28
C TYR A 132 7.11 14.60 -0.41
N ALA A 133 7.57 14.00 0.69
CA ALA A 133 8.60 12.97 0.63
C ALA A 133 8.00 11.59 0.34
N MET A 134 6.71 11.39 0.66
CA MET A 134 6.00 10.16 0.31
C MET A 134 4.57 10.48 -0.16
N SER A 135 4.19 9.97 -1.33
CA SER A 135 2.82 10.09 -1.88
C SER A 135 2.31 8.74 -2.37
N ILE A 136 1.23 8.25 -1.79
CA ILE A 136 0.58 6.99 -2.17
C ILE A 136 -0.85 7.30 -2.58
N PHE A 137 -1.17 7.21 -3.88
CA PHE A 137 -2.50 7.63 -4.35
C PHE A 137 -3.02 6.88 -5.56
N GLU A 138 -4.34 6.82 -5.73
CA GLU A 138 -4.99 6.16 -6.87
C GLU A 138 -4.60 4.66 -7.00
N ASN A 139 -4.38 3.98 -5.87
CA ASN A 139 -4.13 2.54 -5.85
C ASN A 139 -5.42 1.83 -5.41
N SER A 140 -6.29 1.54 -6.40
CA SER A 140 -7.68 1.14 -6.16
C SER A 140 -7.85 -0.11 -5.29
N ASN A 141 -6.88 -1.03 -5.31
CA ASN A 141 -6.94 -2.30 -4.57
C ASN A 141 -5.97 -2.38 -3.40
N LEU A 142 -5.25 -1.31 -3.08
CA LEU A 142 -4.29 -1.30 -1.98
C LEU A 142 -5.03 -1.39 -0.64
N GLN A 143 -4.70 -2.39 0.17
CA GLN A 143 -5.36 -2.66 1.46
C GLN A 143 -4.39 -2.53 2.64
N LYS A 144 -3.10 -2.80 2.43
CA LYS A 144 -2.08 -2.82 3.49
C LYS A 144 -0.89 -1.97 3.07
N LEU A 145 -0.24 -1.30 4.02
CA LEU A 145 0.94 -0.49 3.77
C LEU A 145 2.20 -1.36 3.90
N PHE A 146 3.18 -0.91 4.68
CA PHE A 146 4.37 -1.67 5.01
C PHE A 146 4.07 -2.76 6.06
N PRO A 147 4.95 -3.75 6.23
CA PRO A 147 4.83 -4.75 7.30
C PRO A 147 4.70 -4.08 8.68
N PRO A 148 3.98 -4.68 9.66
CA PRO A 148 3.71 -4.05 10.95
C PRO A 148 4.96 -3.67 11.77
N ASP A 149 6.04 -4.41 11.59
CA ASP A 149 7.35 -4.27 12.22
C ASP A 149 8.28 -3.27 11.51
N ASN A 150 7.85 -2.72 10.38
CA ASN A 150 8.59 -1.73 9.63
C ASN A 150 8.79 -0.44 10.46
N ARG A 151 10.02 0.09 10.41
CA ARG A 151 10.46 1.28 11.16
C ARG A 151 10.88 2.41 10.22
N LEU A 152 10.03 2.74 9.25
CA LEU A 152 10.26 3.85 8.34
C LEU A 152 10.43 5.17 9.09
N ILE A 153 11.41 5.97 8.67
CA ILE A 153 11.64 7.35 9.10
C ILE A 153 11.65 8.24 7.86
N ILE A 154 11.02 9.41 7.96
CA ILE A 154 11.01 10.44 6.91
C ILE A 154 11.66 11.71 7.44
N ASP A 155 12.86 12.03 6.95
CA ASP A 155 13.67 13.12 7.51
C ASP A 155 13.06 14.51 7.22
N THR A 156 12.63 14.75 5.98
CA THR A 156 12.07 16.03 5.51
C THR A 156 10.92 15.79 4.53
N GLY A 157 10.06 16.80 4.32
CA GLY A 157 8.86 16.69 3.47
C GLY A 157 7.64 16.11 4.19
N SER A 158 6.46 16.28 3.61
CA SER A 158 5.17 15.78 4.12
C SER A 158 4.79 14.43 3.52
N VAL A 159 3.70 13.84 4.03
CA VAL A 159 3.12 12.58 3.53
C VAL A 159 1.74 12.80 2.93
N GLN A 160 1.43 12.08 1.85
CA GLN A 160 0.13 12.13 1.18
C GLN A 160 -0.45 10.73 0.93
N PHE A 161 -1.73 10.57 1.24
CA PHE A 161 -2.57 9.43 0.90
C PHE A 161 -3.91 9.91 0.32
N GLN A 162 -4.19 9.62 -0.94
CA GLN A 162 -5.42 10.04 -1.61
C GLN A 162 -5.98 8.96 -2.53
N ASN A 163 -7.30 8.81 -2.60
CA ASN A 163 -7.98 7.91 -3.54
C ASN A 163 -7.51 6.44 -3.46
N ASN A 164 -7.13 5.95 -2.28
CA ASN A 164 -6.82 4.53 -2.04
C ASN A 164 -8.07 3.84 -1.45
N ARG A 165 -9.02 3.50 -2.33
CA ARG A 165 -10.39 3.14 -1.92
C ARG A 165 -10.51 1.91 -1.03
N MET A 166 -9.57 0.98 -1.13
CA MET A 166 -9.51 -0.23 -0.30
C MET A 166 -8.58 -0.11 0.91
N LEU A 167 -7.93 1.04 1.11
CA LEU A 167 -6.98 1.27 2.19
C LEU A 167 -7.63 2.03 3.34
N CYS A 168 -7.88 1.33 4.44
CA CYS A 168 -8.48 1.91 5.63
C CYS A 168 -7.70 3.09 6.19
N TYR A 169 -8.40 4.19 6.44
CA TYR A 169 -7.82 5.40 7.03
C TYR A 169 -7.14 5.15 8.38
N SER A 170 -7.66 4.22 9.19
CA SER A 170 -7.04 3.80 10.45
C SER A 170 -5.58 3.31 10.28
N ARG A 171 -5.29 2.61 9.18
CA ARG A 171 -3.93 2.15 8.85
C ARG A 171 -3.00 3.31 8.49
N ILE A 172 -3.52 4.33 7.81
CA ILE A 172 -2.77 5.56 7.51
C ILE A 172 -2.47 6.28 8.83
N LYS A 173 -3.46 6.44 9.71
CA LYS A 173 -3.29 7.04 11.04
C LYS A 173 -2.23 6.32 11.87
N GLU A 174 -2.25 4.98 11.89
CA GLU A 174 -1.22 4.17 12.56
C GLU A 174 0.19 4.46 12.03
N LEU A 175 0.34 4.53 10.70
CA LEU A 175 1.62 4.86 10.09
C LEU A 175 2.08 6.29 10.47
N MET A 176 1.18 7.27 10.42
CA MET A 176 1.53 8.66 10.78
C MET A 176 1.96 8.79 12.24
N MET A 177 1.36 8.03 13.16
CA MET A 177 1.82 7.95 14.56
C MET A 177 3.21 7.32 14.67
N LYS A 178 3.47 6.21 13.95
CA LYS A 178 4.81 5.58 13.92
C LYS A 178 5.88 6.53 13.35
N LEU A 179 5.50 7.40 12.41
CA LEU A 179 6.37 8.42 11.83
C LEU A 179 6.56 9.66 12.72
N GLY A 180 5.79 9.82 13.81
CA GLY A 180 5.78 11.02 14.65
C GLY A 180 5.25 12.26 13.91
N ARG A 181 4.26 12.06 13.02
CA ARG A 181 3.70 13.07 12.12
C ARG A 181 2.21 13.26 12.30
N GLU A 182 1.73 13.16 13.54
CA GLU A 182 0.32 13.31 13.88
C GLU A 182 -0.22 14.70 13.55
N HIS A 183 0.64 15.72 13.58
CA HIS A 183 0.30 17.09 13.21
C HIS A 183 -0.15 17.25 11.74
N GLU A 184 0.20 16.31 10.85
CA GLU A 184 -0.25 16.29 9.45
C GLU A 184 -1.65 15.69 9.26
N LEU A 185 -2.24 15.09 10.30
CA LEU A 185 -3.60 14.52 10.25
C LEU A 185 -4.71 15.58 10.39
N ALA A 186 -4.36 16.87 10.42
CA ALA A 186 -5.33 17.95 10.51
C ALA A 186 -6.33 17.89 9.35
N GLU A 187 -7.63 18.02 9.64
CA GLU A 187 -8.70 17.90 8.63
C GLU A 187 -8.60 18.95 7.50
N GLU A 188 -7.96 20.09 7.78
CA GLU A 188 -7.67 21.14 6.81
C GLU A 188 -6.69 20.68 5.72
N ASP A 189 -5.78 19.74 6.04
CA ASP A 189 -4.86 19.16 5.08
C ASP A 189 -5.51 17.96 4.37
N GLN A 190 -6.04 18.21 3.17
CA GLN A 190 -6.63 17.18 2.30
C GLN A 190 -5.62 16.12 1.80
N SER A 191 -4.34 16.24 2.16
CA SER A 191 -3.30 15.28 1.81
C SER A 191 -3.57 13.89 2.37
N LEU A 192 -4.32 13.77 3.47
CA LEU A 192 -4.67 12.51 4.13
C LEU A 192 -6.20 12.35 4.21
N SER A 193 -6.92 12.64 3.12
CA SER A 193 -8.38 12.71 3.12
C SER A 193 -9.05 11.40 3.56
N TYR A 194 -9.77 11.43 4.69
CA TYR A 194 -10.61 10.33 5.18
C TYR A 194 -11.63 9.87 4.12
N TYR A 195 -12.21 10.82 3.38
CA TYR A 195 -13.28 10.54 2.41
C TYR A 195 -12.80 9.78 1.16
N SER A 196 -11.50 9.75 0.90
CA SER A 196 -10.93 9.12 -0.30
C SER A 196 -10.14 7.84 -0.03
N ASN A 197 -9.92 7.50 1.25
CA ASN A 197 -9.14 6.35 1.65
C ASN A 197 -10.01 5.40 2.48
N GLY A 198 -10.26 4.20 1.94
CA GLY A 198 -11.06 3.17 2.61
C GLY A 198 -12.57 3.29 2.38
N ASP A 199 -13.03 4.14 1.46
CA ASP A 199 -14.45 4.32 1.14
C ASP A 199 -15.12 3.09 0.51
N LYS A 200 -14.33 2.09 0.09
CA LYS A 200 -14.79 0.77 -0.37
C LYS A 200 -14.29 -0.39 0.49
N ALA A 201 -13.56 -0.11 1.57
CA ALA A 201 -13.00 -1.14 2.42
C ALA A 201 -13.90 -1.47 3.62
N ILE A 202 -13.94 -2.73 4.01
CA ILE A 202 -14.39 -3.14 5.35
C ILE A 202 -13.20 -2.92 6.28
N CYS A 203 -13.25 -1.85 7.07
CA CYS A 203 -12.13 -1.41 7.91
C CYS A 203 -12.16 -1.88 9.33
N GLU A 204 -13.32 -2.32 9.78
CA GLU A 204 -13.56 -2.94 11.05
C GLU A 204 -14.54 -4.08 10.78
N ASP A 205 -14.20 -5.26 11.27
CA ASP A 205 -15.03 -6.44 11.15
C ASP A 205 -15.46 -6.83 12.57
N SER A 206 -16.74 -6.63 12.85
CA SER A 206 -17.37 -6.97 14.11
C SER A 206 -18.61 -7.78 13.82
N SER A 207 -18.71 -8.97 14.41
CA SER A 207 -19.92 -9.78 14.35
C SER A 207 -20.83 -9.50 15.54
N PHE A 208 -22.13 -9.60 15.30
CA PHE A 208 -23.14 -9.53 16.35
C PHE A 208 -24.18 -10.62 16.14
N ASN A 209 -24.84 -11.02 17.22
CA ASN A 209 -25.86 -12.07 17.17
C ASN A 209 -27.14 -11.54 16.52
N LEU A 210 -27.42 -12.03 15.33
CA LEU A 210 -28.70 -11.88 14.64
C LEU A 210 -29.65 -12.99 15.12
N THR A 211 -30.88 -12.61 15.49
CA THR A 211 -31.93 -13.55 15.92
C THR A 211 -33.18 -13.39 15.08
N VAL A 212 -33.80 -14.49 14.69
CA VAL A 212 -35.14 -14.48 14.10
C VAL A 212 -36.16 -14.46 15.24
N VAL A 213 -37.10 -13.52 15.18
CA VAL A 213 -38.18 -13.43 16.17
C VAL A 213 -39.27 -14.42 15.78
N GLU A 214 -39.21 -15.63 16.31
CA GLU A 214 -40.09 -16.76 15.94
C GLU A 214 -41.59 -16.42 16.01
N SER A 215 -42.01 -15.63 17.01
CA SER A 215 -43.41 -15.20 17.17
C SER A 215 -43.90 -14.23 16.10
N ALA A 216 -43.00 -13.69 15.28
CA ALA A 216 -43.27 -12.72 14.21
C ALA A 216 -42.81 -13.25 12.84
N VAL A 217 -42.86 -14.58 12.68
CA VAL A 217 -42.67 -15.27 11.39
C VAL A 217 -44.03 -15.67 10.82
N SER A 218 -44.21 -15.44 9.54
CA SER A 218 -45.39 -15.80 8.75
C SER A 218 -44.97 -16.43 7.42
N GLN A 219 -45.92 -16.84 6.59
CA GLN A 219 -45.64 -17.41 5.27
C GLN A 219 -44.96 -16.42 4.30
N THR A 220 -45.06 -15.11 4.57
CA THR A 220 -44.58 -14.06 3.64
C THR A 220 -43.62 -13.06 4.28
N ALA A 221 -43.35 -13.21 5.58
CA ALA A 221 -42.53 -12.26 6.31
C ALA A 221 -41.85 -12.92 7.50
N PHE A 222 -40.65 -12.46 7.80
CA PHE A 222 -39.90 -12.81 9.01
C PHE A 222 -39.41 -11.51 9.64
N THR A 223 -39.19 -11.53 10.95
CA THR A 223 -38.65 -10.40 11.69
C THR A 223 -37.28 -10.75 12.24
N LEU A 224 -36.30 -9.89 11.96
CA LEU A 224 -34.93 -10.02 12.46
C LEU A 224 -34.72 -9.06 13.65
N ARG A 225 -33.89 -9.48 14.61
CA ARG A 225 -33.50 -8.67 15.78
C ARG A 225 -32.02 -8.85 16.08
N TRP A 226 -31.32 -7.74 16.27
CA TRP A 226 -29.91 -7.67 16.62
C TRP A 226 -29.64 -6.55 17.64
N PRO A 227 -28.52 -6.57 18.36
CA PRO A 227 -28.12 -5.44 19.20
C PRO A 227 -27.81 -4.21 18.35
N ALA A 228 -28.26 -3.05 18.80
CA ALA A 228 -27.91 -1.78 18.16
C ALA A 228 -26.39 -1.57 18.20
N LEU A 229 -25.83 -1.00 17.13
CA LEU A 229 -24.41 -0.66 17.05
C LEU A 229 -24.14 0.42 18.08
N ASN A 230 -23.12 0.23 18.91
CA ASN A 230 -22.73 1.25 19.86
C ASN A 230 -22.08 2.42 19.13
N THR A 231 -22.84 3.50 18.95
CA THR A 231 -22.39 4.74 18.30
C THR A 231 -21.93 5.80 19.29
N SER A 232 -21.79 5.48 20.59
CA SER A 232 -21.45 6.47 21.63
C SER A 232 -20.12 7.17 21.38
N ASP A 233 -19.15 6.46 20.80
CA ASP A 233 -17.82 6.96 20.46
C ASP A 233 -17.71 7.43 19.00
N ILE A 234 -18.84 7.46 18.27
CA ILE A 234 -18.94 7.80 16.86
C ILE A 234 -19.86 9.02 16.72
N ASP A 235 -19.52 9.94 15.82
CA ASP A 235 -20.49 10.95 15.40
C ASP A 235 -21.71 10.22 14.81
N HIS A 236 -22.88 10.34 15.45
CA HIS A 236 -24.11 9.66 15.05
C HIS A 236 -24.49 9.89 13.58
N ARG A 237 -24.02 10.98 12.95
CA ARG A 237 -24.22 11.27 11.53
C ARG A 237 -23.41 10.36 10.60
N LYS A 238 -22.44 9.61 11.13
CA LYS A 238 -21.58 8.68 10.37
C LYS A 238 -22.18 7.29 10.29
N PHE A 239 -23.07 6.91 11.21
CA PHE A 239 -23.83 5.69 11.09
C PHE A 239 -25.09 5.99 10.26
N LEU A 240 -25.17 5.37 9.08
CA LEU A 240 -26.30 5.60 8.18
C LEU A 240 -27.42 4.58 8.37
N GLY A 241 -27.08 3.35 8.78
CA GLY A 241 -28.01 2.24 8.85
C GLY A 241 -27.32 0.90 8.69
N TYR A 242 -28.12 -0.15 8.49
CA TYR A 242 -27.72 -1.52 8.25
C TYR A 242 -28.08 -1.95 6.83
N ASP A 243 -27.12 -2.58 6.15
CA ASP A 243 -27.37 -3.33 4.93
C ASP A 243 -27.66 -4.79 5.29
N ILE A 244 -28.87 -5.25 5.02
CA ILE A 244 -29.33 -6.61 5.25
C ILE A 244 -29.34 -7.33 3.91
N LEU A 245 -28.54 -8.40 3.82
CA LEU A 245 -28.53 -9.28 2.65
C LEU A 245 -29.11 -10.64 3.02
N TYR A 246 -30.01 -11.16 2.19
CA TYR A 246 -30.64 -12.46 2.38
C TYR A 246 -30.86 -13.16 1.05
N LYS A 247 -30.85 -14.50 1.06
CA LYS A 247 -31.04 -15.34 -0.13
C LYS A 247 -31.91 -16.54 0.25
N GLU A 248 -32.81 -16.92 -0.63
CA GLU A 248 -33.56 -18.17 -0.50
C GLU A 248 -32.65 -19.34 -0.90
N VAL A 249 -32.55 -20.36 -0.04
CA VAL A 249 -31.71 -21.54 -0.25
C VAL A 249 -32.50 -22.80 0.03
N GLU A 250 -32.24 -23.86 -0.73
CA GLU A 250 -32.93 -25.15 -0.53
C GLU A 250 -32.54 -25.83 0.80
N TRP A 251 -31.31 -25.59 1.27
CA TRP A 251 -30.81 -26.04 2.57
C TRP A 251 -29.74 -25.07 3.10
N GLU A 252 -29.42 -25.16 4.39
CA GLU A 252 -28.32 -24.40 5.00
C GLU A 252 -26.98 -24.88 4.43
N ASP A 253 -26.35 -24.05 3.58
CA ASP A 253 -25.01 -24.27 3.09
C ASP A 253 -23.99 -23.43 3.89
N PRO A 254 -23.15 -24.06 4.73
CA PRO A 254 -22.16 -23.34 5.52
C PRO A 254 -21.02 -22.70 4.69
N ASN A 255 -20.92 -23.03 3.40
CA ASN A 255 -19.91 -22.45 2.51
C ASN A 255 -20.47 -21.30 1.64
N LEU A 256 -21.77 -21.00 1.74
CA LEU A 256 -22.39 -19.94 0.94
C LEU A 256 -21.81 -18.58 1.31
N SER A 257 -21.16 -17.92 0.34
CA SER A 257 -20.63 -16.57 0.51
C SER A 257 -21.49 -15.53 -0.17
N ILE A 258 -21.51 -14.32 0.40
CA ILE A 258 -22.05 -13.11 -0.25
C ILE A 258 -21.36 -12.81 -1.60
N ASP A 259 -20.14 -13.29 -1.77
CA ASP A 259 -19.32 -13.04 -2.97
C ASP A 259 -19.57 -14.04 -4.11
N ASP A 260 -20.21 -15.18 -3.85
CA ASP A 260 -20.33 -16.27 -4.84
C ASP A 260 -21.30 -15.94 -6.00
N ASP A 261 -22.20 -14.96 -5.82
CA ASP A 261 -23.28 -14.63 -6.78
C ASP A 261 -23.40 -13.13 -7.12
N ARG A 262 -22.29 -12.38 -7.11
CA ARG A 262 -22.29 -10.96 -7.51
C ARG A 262 -22.33 -10.80 -9.04
N SER A 263 -23.46 -11.15 -9.67
CA SER A 263 -23.79 -10.62 -11.02
C SER A 263 -24.13 -9.13 -10.87
N SER A 264 -23.57 -8.27 -11.73
CA SER A 264 -23.89 -6.84 -11.77
C SER A 264 -25.31 -6.54 -12.27
N CYS A 265 -26.06 -7.58 -12.64
CA CYS A 265 -27.45 -7.56 -13.03
C CYS A 265 -28.25 -8.45 -12.08
N GLN A 266 -29.48 -8.05 -11.71
CA GLN A 266 -30.39 -8.86 -10.92
C GLN A 266 -30.80 -10.12 -11.69
N ASP A 267 -29.96 -11.15 -11.63
CA ASP A 267 -30.31 -12.50 -12.04
C ASP A 267 -31.04 -13.20 -10.88
N THR A 268 -31.87 -14.20 -11.18
CA THR A 268 -32.77 -14.89 -10.24
C THR A 268 -32.07 -15.66 -9.11
N ASP A 269 -30.74 -15.76 -9.14
CA ASP A 269 -29.90 -16.46 -8.15
C ASP A 269 -29.07 -15.48 -7.30
N SER A 270 -29.39 -14.18 -7.35
CA SER A 270 -28.67 -13.12 -6.64
C SER A 270 -29.19 -12.87 -5.22
N TRP A 271 -28.34 -12.30 -4.37
CA TRP A 271 -28.70 -11.86 -3.03
C TRP A 271 -29.74 -10.72 -3.06
N TYR A 272 -30.78 -10.82 -2.25
CA TYR A 272 -31.68 -9.71 -1.96
C TYR A 272 -31.03 -8.72 -1.00
N TYR A 273 -31.39 -7.44 -1.14
CA TYR A 273 -30.82 -6.33 -0.38
C TYR A 273 -31.93 -5.49 0.25
N HIS A 274 -31.77 -5.15 1.52
CA HIS A 274 -32.63 -4.21 2.25
C HIS A 274 -31.78 -3.28 3.13
N PHE A 275 -32.06 -1.98 3.07
CA PHE A 275 -31.40 -0.98 3.92
C PHE A 275 -32.34 -0.53 5.03
N GLU A 276 -31.89 -0.64 6.27
CA GLU A 276 -32.59 -0.17 7.48
C GLU A 276 -31.83 1.01 8.10
N GLY A 277 -32.39 2.22 8.04
CA GLY A 277 -31.76 3.48 8.48
C GLY A 277 -32.12 3.93 9.88
#